data_AF-A0A951WAB7-F1
#
_entry.id   AF-A0A951WAB7-F1
#
_cell.length_a   1.000
_cell.length_b   1.000
_cell.length_c   1.000
_cell.angle_alpha   90.00
_cell.angle_beta   90.00
_cell.angle_gamma   90.00
#
_symmetry.space_group_name_H-M   'P 1'
#
loop_
_entity.id
_entity.type
_entity.pdbx_description
1 polymer ?
#
loop_
_entity_poly.entity_id
_entity_poly.type
_entity_poly.pdbx_seq_one_letter_code
_entity_poly.pdbx_strand_id
1 'polypeptide(L)'
;MDKSKVKIVLIGNGFDIAHGLKTRYADFLEFLSIDTYKNGKDCRNRKYSQYKHRIASNDIEDPWITVKLDPNKGYELNVNPHNERNSIYFKRLFLEKKDPASMKWADLETFYFNLLIEKKDDSSVIKTINEEFAYMKVLLEDYLINQIETLGVNKFDIDSNSIMKLLNNDKDFDQIYFITFNYTSKILDYYYERLSMSSLVTGEPYNKKFLMKPIHIHGKLNNEKNPIIFGYGDENSADYQELEDSLNDDLLVNFKTFQYLRTENYNQVLGLLNTTNDITVQIIGHSCGLCDKALLRKIFQHENVKRIQAVYHGDDSNYFSKLYSISRIFDDNTLMREKIIPLVSTAGI
;
A
#
# COMPACT_ATOMS: atom_id res chain seq x y z
N MET A 1 -37.54 -0.60 6.75
CA MET A 1 -36.33 -1.45 6.70
C MET A 1 -35.59 -1.20 7.99
N ASP A 2 -35.34 -2.27 8.73
CA ASP A 2 -34.61 -2.20 9.99
C ASP A 2 -33.22 -1.61 9.72
N LYS A 3 -32.86 -0.52 10.40
CA LYS A 3 -31.68 0.30 10.09
C LYS A 3 -30.45 -0.36 10.71
N SER A 4 -30.00 -1.48 10.15
CA SER A 4 -28.75 -2.10 10.60
C SER A 4 -27.59 -1.13 10.41
N LYS A 5 -26.77 -0.94 11.43
CA LYS A 5 -25.60 -0.06 11.38
C LYS A 5 -24.37 -0.87 11.06
N VAL A 6 -23.66 -0.49 10.00
CA VAL A 6 -22.46 -1.20 9.53
C VAL A 6 -21.23 -0.30 9.72
N LYS A 7 -20.15 -0.89 10.23
CA LYS A 7 -18.82 -0.27 10.22
C LYS A 7 -17.94 -0.95 9.18
N ILE A 8 -17.34 -0.17 8.28
CA ILE A 8 -16.31 -0.65 7.36
C ILE A 8 -14.98 -0.04 7.83
N VAL A 9 -14.03 -0.89 8.20
CA VAL A 9 -12.71 -0.49 8.68
C VAL A 9 -11.71 -0.66 7.54
N LEU A 10 -11.17 0.45 7.06
CA LEU A 10 -10.11 0.48 6.05
C LEU A 10 -8.75 0.44 6.77
N ILE A 11 -7.99 -0.61 6.48
CA ILE A 11 -6.65 -0.84 7.03
C ILE A 11 -5.62 -0.53 5.95
N GLY A 12 -4.64 0.31 6.26
CA GLY A 12 -3.50 0.55 5.39
C GLY A 12 -2.17 0.50 6.12
N ASN A 13 -1.08 0.82 5.42
CA ASN A 13 0.27 0.40 5.82
C ASN A 13 0.75 0.99 7.16
N GLY A 14 0.21 2.13 7.57
CA GLY A 14 0.42 2.71 8.91
C GLY A 14 -0.02 1.80 10.05
N PHE A 15 -0.95 0.87 9.81
CA PHE A 15 -1.34 -0.16 10.76
C PHE A 15 -0.15 -1.08 11.07
N ASP A 16 0.49 -1.62 10.04
CA ASP A 16 1.67 -2.46 10.16
C ASP A 16 2.83 -1.73 10.85
N ILE A 17 3.06 -0.48 10.45
CA ILE A 17 4.10 0.39 11.03
C ILE A 17 3.84 0.62 12.54
N ALA A 18 2.59 0.83 12.94
CA ALA A 18 2.22 0.98 14.36
C ALA A 18 2.45 -0.31 15.18
N HIS A 19 2.48 -1.48 14.51
CA HIS A 19 2.84 -2.75 15.13
C HIS A 19 4.35 -3.05 15.03
N GLY A 20 5.17 -2.07 14.60
CA GLY A 20 6.62 -2.19 14.51
C GLY A 20 7.10 -2.93 13.25
N LEU A 21 6.23 -3.18 12.28
CA LEU A 21 6.64 -3.77 11.01
C LEU A 21 7.34 -2.73 10.13
N LYS A 22 8.43 -3.16 9.51
CA LYS A 22 9.23 -2.38 8.57
C LYS A 22 8.64 -2.43 7.16
N THR A 23 7.42 -1.93 7.00
CA THR A 23 6.68 -2.02 5.73
C THR A 23 6.73 -0.74 4.90
N ARG A 24 7.54 0.27 5.29
CA ARG A 24 7.71 1.47 4.46
C ARG A 24 8.56 1.12 3.23
N TYR A 25 8.32 1.80 2.11
CA TYR A 25 9.20 1.69 0.94
C TYR A 25 10.65 2.09 1.28
N ALA A 26 10.85 3.00 2.24
CA ALA A 26 12.17 3.33 2.77
C ALA A 26 12.88 2.12 3.40
N ASP A 27 12.16 1.35 4.23
CA ASP A 27 12.70 0.17 4.89
C ASP A 27 13.08 -0.91 3.87
N PHE A 28 12.23 -1.10 2.86
CA PHE A 28 12.49 -2.01 1.75
C PHE A 28 13.74 -1.62 0.96
N LEU A 29 13.89 -0.36 0.57
CA LEU A 29 15.06 0.10 -0.19
C LEU A 29 16.36 0.08 0.64
N GLU A 30 16.27 0.27 1.96
CA GLU A 30 17.41 0.08 2.87
C GLU A 30 17.78 -1.40 3.00
N PHE A 31 16.78 -2.28 3.17
CA PHE A 31 17.01 -3.73 3.17
C PHE A 31 17.69 -4.17 1.88
N LEU A 32 17.20 -3.72 0.72
CA LEU A 32 17.72 -4.11 -0.58
C LEU A 32 19.20 -3.72 -0.75
N SER A 33 19.63 -2.56 -0.21
CA SER A 33 21.04 -2.16 -0.28
C SER A 33 21.92 -3.05 0.62
N ILE A 34 21.45 -3.33 1.84
CA ILE A 34 22.17 -4.17 2.80
C ILE A 34 22.27 -5.62 2.31
N ASP A 35 21.17 -6.17 1.82
CA ASP A 35 21.08 -7.53 1.28
C ASP A 35 22.01 -7.70 0.08
N THR A 36 21.92 -6.79 -0.89
CA THR A 36 22.78 -6.80 -2.08
C THR A 36 24.26 -6.72 -1.70
N TYR A 37 24.61 -5.93 -0.68
CA TYR A 37 26.00 -5.86 -0.22
C TYR A 37 26.48 -7.15 0.46
N LYS A 38 25.65 -7.72 1.35
CA LYS A 38 26.02 -8.90 2.15
C LYS A 38 26.10 -10.16 1.29
N ASN A 39 25.15 -10.32 0.38
CA ASN A 39 24.97 -11.53 -0.42
C ASN A 39 25.48 -11.37 -1.86
N GLY A 40 25.88 -10.17 -2.26
CA GLY A 40 26.39 -9.90 -3.60
C GLY A 40 27.85 -10.26 -3.84
N LYS A 41 28.22 -10.38 -5.12
CA LYS A 41 29.59 -10.66 -5.57
C LYS A 41 30.27 -9.39 -6.06
N ASP A 42 31.57 -9.25 -5.77
CA ASP A 42 32.35 -8.12 -6.25
C ASP A 42 32.39 -8.06 -7.78
N CYS A 43 32.21 -6.87 -8.34
CA CYS A 43 32.36 -6.64 -9.77
C CYS A 43 33.82 -6.75 -10.17
N ARG A 44 34.18 -7.85 -10.85
CA ARG A 44 35.56 -8.13 -11.27
C ARG A 44 35.89 -7.41 -12.58
N ASN A 45 36.01 -6.08 -12.52
CA ASN A 45 36.58 -5.26 -13.59
C ASN A 45 37.19 -3.98 -12.99
N ARG A 46 38.34 -3.53 -13.51
CA ARG A 46 39.06 -2.33 -13.06
C ARG A 46 38.18 -1.08 -13.00
N LYS A 47 37.17 -0.95 -13.86
CA LYS A 47 36.28 0.22 -13.90
C LYS A 47 35.22 0.21 -12.78
N TYR A 48 34.86 -0.96 -12.26
CA TYR A 48 33.69 -1.14 -11.40
C TYR A 48 34.01 -1.91 -10.11
N SER A 49 35.28 -2.07 -9.74
CA SER A 49 35.73 -2.84 -8.57
C SER A 49 35.15 -2.40 -7.22
N GLN A 50 34.49 -1.23 -7.18
CA GLN A 50 33.80 -0.66 -6.02
C GLN A 50 32.31 -1.07 -5.92
N TYR A 51 31.81 -1.86 -6.88
CA TYR A 51 30.42 -2.32 -6.94
C TYR A 51 30.31 -3.78 -6.52
N LYS A 52 29.22 -4.11 -5.83
CA LYS A 52 28.75 -5.47 -5.61
C LYS A 52 27.45 -5.73 -6.37
N HIS A 53 27.40 -6.84 -7.08
CA HIS A 53 26.22 -7.28 -7.82
C HIS A 53 25.31 -8.11 -6.95
N ARG A 54 24.01 -7.79 -6.97
CA ARG A 54 23.00 -8.73 -6.49
C ARG A 54 23.04 -9.97 -7.37
N ILE A 55 22.87 -11.14 -6.78
CA ILE A 55 22.80 -12.40 -7.50
C ILE A 55 21.45 -13.05 -7.27
N ALA A 56 20.86 -13.59 -8.32
CA ALA A 56 19.69 -14.45 -8.22
C ALA A 56 20.10 -15.88 -7.78
N SER A 57 19.12 -16.70 -7.43
CA SER A 57 19.28 -18.14 -7.29
C SER A 57 19.90 -18.69 -8.58
N ASN A 58 21.07 -19.34 -8.48
CA ASN A 58 21.96 -19.81 -9.56
C ASN A 58 23.12 -18.88 -9.95
N ASP A 59 23.51 -17.92 -9.09
CA ASP A 59 24.67 -17.04 -9.32
C ASP A 59 24.55 -16.14 -10.56
N ILE A 60 23.33 -15.97 -11.08
CA ILE A 60 23.04 -15.08 -12.19
C ILE A 60 23.06 -13.65 -11.67
N GLU A 61 23.83 -12.79 -12.34
CA GLU A 61 23.92 -11.37 -12.02
C GLU A 61 22.56 -10.69 -12.18
N ASP A 62 22.15 -9.92 -11.18
CA ASP A 62 20.94 -9.11 -11.23
C ASP A 62 21.02 -8.12 -12.40
N PRO A 63 20.05 -8.12 -13.32
CA PRO A 63 20.13 -7.32 -14.53
C PRO A 63 20.07 -5.82 -14.26
N TRP A 64 19.51 -5.38 -13.12
CA TRP A 64 19.18 -3.97 -12.90
C TRP A 64 19.89 -3.36 -11.72
N ILE A 65 20.12 -4.11 -10.63
CA ILE A 65 20.48 -3.53 -9.33
C ILE A 65 21.87 -3.99 -8.87
N THR A 66 22.65 -3.02 -8.40
CA THR A 66 23.91 -3.22 -7.70
C THR A 66 23.98 -2.31 -6.49
N VAL A 67 25.04 -2.44 -5.70
CA VAL A 67 25.39 -1.45 -4.68
C VAL A 67 26.80 -0.95 -4.90
N LYS A 68 27.00 0.33 -4.64
CA LYS A 68 28.32 0.97 -4.59
C LYS A 68 28.67 1.28 -3.14
N LEU A 69 29.90 0.98 -2.74
CA LEU A 69 30.43 1.47 -1.47
C LEU A 69 30.73 2.97 -1.59
N ASP A 70 30.02 3.78 -0.81
CA ASP A 70 30.36 5.17 -0.53
C ASP A 70 31.09 5.24 0.83
N PRO A 71 32.35 5.71 0.87
CA PRO A 71 33.12 5.78 2.11
C PRO A 71 32.46 6.57 3.25
N ASN A 72 31.59 7.53 2.93
CA ASN A 72 30.96 8.43 3.89
C ASN A 72 29.50 8.05 4.19
N LYS A 73 28.83 7.38 3.26
CA LYS A 73 27.37 7.09 3.33
C LYS A 73 27.02 5.61 3.43
N GLY A 74 28.01 4.71 3.39
CA GLY A 74 27.80 3.27 3.42
C GLY A 74 27.41 2.71 2.05
N TYR A 75 26.45 1.79 2.00
CA TYR A 75 26.07 1.11 0.76
C TYR A 75 24.93 1.83 0.05
N GLU A 76 25.21 2.34 -1.14
CA GLU A 76 24.22 3.03 -1.96
C GLU A 76 23.72 2.12 -3.09
N LEU A 77 22.41 2.02 -3.25
CA LEU A 77 21.81 1.38 -4.43
C LEU A 77 22.28 2.08 -5.70
N ASN A 78 22.55 1.27 -6.71
CA ASN A 78 22.94 1.74 -8.02
C ASN A 78 22.39 0.82 -9.11
N VAL A 79 22.39 1.32 -10.33
CA VAL A 79 22.04 0.49 -11.49
C VAL A 79 23.23 -0.42 -11.79
N ASN A 80 22.95 -1.63 -12.28
CA ASN A 80 23.98 -2.49 -12.82
C ASN A 80 24.80 -1.77 -13.91
N PRO A 81 26.12 -1.56 -13.71
CA PRO A 81 26.96 -0.88 -14.69
C PRO A 81 27.00 -1.55 -16.07
N HIS A 82 26.70 -2.85 -16.16
CA HIS A 82 26.59 -3.57 -17.43
C HIS A 82 25.32 -3.20 -18.21
N ASN A 83 24.26 -2.74 -17.53
CA ASN A 83 22.97 -2.34 -18.12
C ASN A 83 22.61 -0.87 -17.88
N GLU A 84 23.56 -0.03 -17.44
CA GLU A 84 23.34 1.38 -17.05
C GLU A 84 22.74 2.26 -18.16
N ARG A 85 22.99 1.90 -19.43
CA ARG A 85 22.45 2.63 -20.59
C ARG A 85 20.98 2.32 -20.85
N ASN A 86 20.52 1.15 -20.45
CA ASN A 86 19.17 0.69 -20.73
C ASN A 86 18.22 0.95 -19.56
N SER A 87 18.73 1.00 -18.32
CA SER A 87 17.89 1.27 -17.14
C SER A 87 17.34 2.70 -17.12
N ILE A 88 16.05 2.83 -16.78
CA ILE A 88 15.32 4.11 -16.82
C ILE A 88 14.71 4.39 -15.45
N TYR A 89 13.82 3.52 -14.99
CA TYR A 89 13.13 3.58 -13.71
C TYR A 89 14.11 3.49 -12.54
N PHE A 90 14.93 2.43 -12.46
CA PHE A 90 15.89 2.29 -11.36
C PHE A 90 16.95 3.38 -11.37
N LYS A 91 17.43 3.75 -12.56
CA LYS A 91 18.37 4.86 -12.73
C LYS A 91 17.82 6.15 -12.16
N ARG A 92 16.59 6.53 -12.54
CA ARG A 92 15.94 7.75 -12.06
C ARG A 92 15.66 7.66 -10.55
N LEU A 93 15.17 6.52 -10.08
CA LEU A 93 14.84 6.30 -8.66
C LEU A 93 16.07 6.48 -7.75
N PHE A 94 17.19 5.87 -8.13
CA PHE A 94 18.43 5.93 -7.34
C PHE A 94 19.14 7.28 -7.45
N LEU A 95 18.95 8.02 -8.54
CA LEU A 95 19.41 9.40 -8.66
C LEU A 95 18.61 10.33 -7.74
N GLU A 96 17.27 10.24 -7.74
CA GLU A 96 16.43 11.08 -6.88
C GLU A 96 16.65 10.77 -5.39
N LYS A 97 16.81 9.49 -5.01
CA LYS A 97 17.12 9.10 -3.62
C LYS A 97 18.34 9.85 -3.03
N LYS A 98 19.29 10.28 -3.87
CA LYS A 98 20.50 11.01 -3.44
C LYS A 98 20.25 12.48 -3.13
N ASP A 99 19.12 13.04 -3.56
CA ASP A 99 18.73 14.41 -3.30
C ASP A 99 17.88 14.49 -2.01
N PRO A 100 18.41 15.09 -0.93
CA PRO A 100 17.69 15.26 0.33
C PRO A 100 16.41 16.12 0.20
N ALA A 101 16.30 16.94 -0.84
CA ALA A 101 15.13 17.78 -1.11
C ALA A 101 14.01 17.03 -1.85
N SER A 102 14.30 15.85 -2.43
CA SER A 102 13.31 15.07 -3.16
C SER A 102 12.47 14.22 -2.19
N MET A 103 11.37 14.79 -1.66
CA MET A 103 10.36 14.03 -0.90
C MET A 103 9.56 13.04 -1.76
N LYS A 104 9.81 12.96 -3.08
CA LYS A 104 8.97 12.26 -4.07
C LYS A 104 9.15 10.74 -4.10
N TRP A 105 10.25 10.19 -3.57
CA TRP A 105 10.51 8.74 -3.60
C TRP A 105 9.73 7.96 -2.53
N ALA A 106 9.02 8.65 -1.61
CA ALA A 106 8.23 8.00 -0.56
C ALA A 106 7.07 7.16 -1.12
N ASP A 107 6.74 7.31 -2.41
CA ASP A 107 5.69 6.57 -3.10
C ASP A 107 6.19 6.07 -4.47
N LEU A 108 6.57 4.78 -4.51
CA LEU A 108 7.09 4.12 -5.71
C LEU A 108 6.06 4.04 -6.85
N GLU A 109 4.76 3.96 -6.52
CA GLU A 109 3.68 3.87 -7.51
C GLU A 109 3.47 5.23 -8.18
N THR A 110 3.48 6.31 -7.39
CA THR A 110 3.43 7.69 -7.91
C THR A 110 4.69 8.01 -8.73
N PHE A 111 5.87 7.57 -8.28
CA PHE A 111 7.13 7.76 -9.03
C PHE A 111 7.10 7.07 -10.40
N TYR A 112 6.61 5.83 -10.45
CA TYR A 112 6.39 5.10 -11.71
C TYR A 112 5.45 5.86 -12.66
N PHE A 113 4.30 6.32 -12.15
CA PHE A 113 3.31 7.04 -12.96
C PHE A 113 3.89 8.34 -13.56
N ASN A 114 4.59 9.14 -12.75
CA ASN A 114 5.22 10.37 -13.25
C ASN A 114 6.24 10.10 -14.36
N LEU A 115 6.98 8.99 -14.26
CA LEU A 115 7.95 8.60 -15.28
C LEU A 115 7.27 8.15 -16.58
N LEU A 116 6.13 7.45 -16.49
CA LEU A 116 5.32 7.13 -17.68
C LEU A 116 4.86 8.40 -18.40
N ILE A 117 4.34 9.39 -17.66
CA ILE A 117 3.89 10.66 -18.24
C ILE A 117 5.04 11.39 -18.94
N GLU A 118 6.23 11.43 -18.32
CA GLU A 118 7.41 12.06 -18.92
C GLU A 118 7.87 11.37 -20.22
N LYS A 119 7.64 10.05 -20.33
CA LYS A 119 8.16 9.20 -21.42
C LYS A 119 7.08 8.63 -22.34
N LYS A 120 5.84 9.11 -22.25
CA LYS A 120 4.66 8.54 -22.91
C LYS A 120 4.80 8.38 -24.43
N ASP A 121 5.62 9.23 -25.06
CA ASP A 121 5.82 9.25 -26.51
C ASP A 121 6.83 8.20 -27.04
N ASP A 122 7.57 7.51 -26.16
CA ASP A 122 8.57 6.50 -26.55
C ASP A 122 8.17 5.10 -26.07
N SER A 123 7.48 4.34 -26.93
CA SER A 123 7.02 2.99 -26.62
C SER A 123 8.13 2.02 -26.21
N SER A 124 9.36 2.20 -26.71
CA SER A 124 10.47 1.32 -26.33
C SER A 124 10.92 1.58 -24.89
N VAL A 125 10.95 2.85 -24.50
CA VAL A 125 11.22 3.29 -23.13
C VAL A 125 10.12 2.84 -22.17
N ILE A 126 8.84 2.95 -22.56
CA ILE A 126 7.71 2.50 -21.74
C ILE A 126 7.80 1.01 -21.44
N LYS A 127 8.16 0.17 -22.42
CA LYS A 127 8.39 -1.26 -22.20
C LYS A 127 9.48 -1.52 -21.18
N THR A 128 10.60 -0.83 -21.27
CA THR A 128 11.68 -0.96 -20.27
C THR A 128 11.25 -0.49 -18.88
N ILE A 129 10.50 0.61 -18.77
CA ILE A 129 9.94 1.07 -17.49
C ILE A 129 9.01 0.00 -16.89
N ASN A 130 8.15 -0.61 -17.71
CA ASN A 130 7.27 -1.70 -17.28
C ASN A 130 8.05 -2.93 -16.80
N GLU A 131 9.09 -3.34 -17.51
CA GLU A 131 9.96 -4.46 -17.15
C GLU A 131 10.68 -4.21 -15.81
N GLU A 132 11.25 -3.02 -15.63
CA GLU A 132 11.91 -2.63 -14.38
C GLU A 132 10.92 -2.52 -13.21
N PHE A 133 9.72 -1.99 -13.45
CA PHE A 133 8.68 -1.91 -12.43
C PHE A 133 8.14 -3.30 -12.05
N ALA A 134 7.99 -4.20 -13.01
CA ALA A 134 7.67 -5.60 -12.74
C ALA A 134 8.76 -6.27 -11.89
N TYR A 135 10.04 -5.99 -12.17
CA TYR A 135 11.14 -6.48 -11.35
C TYR A 135 11.09 -5.91 -9.92
N MET A 136 10.79 -4.62 -9.78
CA MET A 136 10.62 -3.96 -8.47
C MET A 136 9.53 -4.64 -7.63
N LYS A 137 8.41 -5.07 -8.24
CA LYS A 137 7.35 -5.82 -7.55
C LYS A 137 7.86 -7.13 -6.99
N VAL A 138 8.61 -7.90 -7.78
CA VAL A 138 9.22 -9.17 -7.34
C VAL A 138 10.13 -8.97 -6.13
N LEU A 139 10.96 -7.92 -6.17
CA LEU A 139 11.85 -7.60 -5.04
C LEU A 139 11.08 -7.18 -3.78
N LEU A 140 10.00 -6.41 -3.95
CA LEU A 140 9.15 -6.00 -2.84
C LEU A 140 8.42 -7.21 -2.22
N GLU A 141 7.86 -8.09 -3.04
CA GLU A 141 7.22 -9.32 -2.58
C GLU A 141 8.20 -10.20 -1.82
N ASP A 142 9.39 -10.43 -2.36
CA ASP A 142 10.45 -11.22 -1.72
C ASP A 142 10.83 -10.65 -0.34
N TYR A 143 11.00 -9.33 -0.26
CA TYR A 143 11.25 -8.64 1.00
C TYR A 143 10.12 -8.86 2.01
N LEU A 144 8.88 -8.58 1.63
CA LEU A 144 7.74 -8.69 2.53
C LEU A 144 7.52 -10.15 2.99
N ILE A 145 7.68 -11.12 2.09
CA ILE A 145 7.55 -12.54 2.42
C ILE A 145 8.65 -12.95 3.41
N ASN A 146 9.92 -12.69 3.07
CA ASN A 146 11.04 -13.27 3.82
C ASN A 146 11.38 -12.51 5.09
N GLN A 147 11.14 -11.19 5.14
CA GLN A 147 11.53 -10.34 6.27
C GLN A 147 10.37 -9.95 7.17
N ILE A 148 9.13 -9.90 6.64
CA ILE A 148 7.96 -9.41 7.39
C ILE A 148 7.02 -10.56 7.76
N GLU A 149 6.53 -11.32 6.79
CA GLU A 149 5.55 -12.40 7.02
C GLU A 149 6.12 -13.61 7.80
N THR A 150 7.45 -13.80 7.79
CA THR A 150 8.13 -14.82 8.61
C THR A 150 8.15 -14.46 10.11
N LEU A 151 7.92 -13.20 10.49
CA LEU A 151 7.92 -12.78 11.88
C LEU A 151 6.73 -13.36 12.65
N GLY A 152 6.97 -13.97 13.80
CA GLY A 152 5.90 -14.52 14.65
C GLY A 152 5.02 -13.43 15.26
N VAL A 153 3.70 -13.69 15.35
CA VAL A 153 2.71 -12.74 15.89
C VAL A 153 3.03 -12.31 17.33
N ASN A 154 3.63 -13.22 18.12
CA ASN A 154 4.02 -12.97 19.51
C ASN A 154 5.11 -11.89 19.66
N LYS A 155 5.76 -11.45 18.57
CA LYS A 155 6.75 -10.35 18.60
C LYS A 155 6.10 -8.97 18.58
N PHE A 156 4.80 -8.88 18.33
CA PHE A 156 4.10 -7.61 18.23
C PHE A 156 3.44 -7.28 19.58
N ASP A 157 3.61 -6.05 20.06
CA ASP A 157 2.94 -5.56 21.26
C ASP A 157 1.45 -5.28 20.96
N ILE A 158 0.72 -6.40 20.87
CA ILE A 158 -0.67 -6.46 20.42
C ILE A 158 -1.63 -5.87 21.43
N ASP A 159 -1.23 -5.73 22.70
CA ASP A 159 -2.07 -5.26 23.80
C ASP A 159 -1.98 -3.73 24.01
N SER A 160 -0.82 -3.11 23.75
CA SER A 160 -0.66 -1.65 23.84
C SER A 160 -1.26 -0.92 22.63
N ASN A 161 -1.00 -1.40 21.41
CA ASN A 161 -1.44 -0.80 20.12
C ASN A 161 -2.65 -1.48 19.49
N SER A 162 -3.51 -2.09 20.31
CA SER A 162 -4.54 -3.00 19.82
C SER A 162 -5.62 -2.32 18.99
N ILE A 163 -5.94 -2.91 17.83
CA ILE A 163 -7.13 -2.52 17.05
C ILE A 163 -8.40 -2.61 17.91
N MET A 164 -8.41 -3.48 18.93
CA MET A 164 -9.51 -3.62 19.89
C MET A 164 -9.84 -2.28 20.56
N LYS A 165 -8.82 -1.51 20.97
CA LYS A 165 -9.01 -0.18 21.57
C LYS A 165 -9.63 0.81 20.58
N LEU A 166 -9.23 0.74 19.31
CA LEU A 166 -9.76 1.60 18.24
C LEU A 166 -11.19 1.24 17.84
N LEU A 167 -11.56 -0.03 18.05
CA LEU A 167 -12.88 -0.53 17.76
C LEU A 167 -13.88 -0.29 18.91
N ASN A 168 -13.44 0.02 20.14
CA ASN A 168 -14.23 0.09 21.40
C ASN A 168 -15.60 0.82 21.38
N ASN A 169 -15.91 1.61 20.34
CA ASN A 169 -17.26 2.07 20.01
C ASN A 169 -17.94 1.13 19.00
N ASP A 170 -17.81 -0.19 19.18
CA ASP A 170 -18.35 -1.18 18.26
C ASP A 170 -19.79 -1.56 18.64
N LYS A 171 -20.18 -1.42 19.91
CA LYS A 171 -21.53 -1.76 20.42
C LYS A 171 -22.67 -1.12 19.63
N ASP A 172 -22.42 0.02 18.98
CA ASP A 172 -23.42 0.73 18.17
C ASP A 172 -23.60 0.15 16.76
N PHE A 173 -22.83 -0.88 16.38
CA PHE A 173 -22.82 -1.47 15.06
C PHE A 173 -23.22 -2.94 15.10
N ASP A 174 -24.08 -3.33 14.17
CA ASP A 174 -24.54 -4.71 14.03
C ASP A 174 -23.49 -5.58 13.32
N GLN A 175 -22.73 -4.99 12.39
CA GLN A 175 -21.68 -5.67 11.63
C GLN A 175 -20.44 -4.79 11.48
N ILE A 176 -19.28 -5.44 11.51
CA ILE A 176 -17.98 -4.81 11.24
C ILE A 176 -17.26 -5.62 10.16
N TYR A 177 -16.87 -4.91 9.10
CA TYR A 177 -16.11 -5.47 7.98
C TYR A 177 -14.74 -4.82 7.90
N PHE A 178 -13.72 -5.61 7.56
CA PHE A 178 -12.37 -5.12 7.31
C PHE A 178 -12.07 -5.15 5.81
N ILE A 179 -11.53 -4.04 5.30
CA ILE A 179 -10.93 -3.96 3.97
C ILE A 179 -9.49 -3.53 4.17
N THR A 180 -8.54 -4.36 3.74
CA THR A 180 -7.12 -4.09 3.90
C THR A 180 -6.45 -3.82 2.56
N PHE A 181 -5.70 -2.72 2.54
CA PHE A 181 -4.84 -2.28 1.44
C PHE A 181 -3.40 -2.78 1.63
N ASN A 182 -3.11 -3.46 2.75
CA ASN A 182 -1.81 -4.05 3.01
C ASN A 182 -1.65 -5.36 2.24
N TYR A 183 -0.45 -5.58 1.72
CA TYR A 183 -0.05 -6.85 1.09
C TYR A 183 0.14 -7.96 2.13
N THR A 184 0.64 -7.57 3.30
CA THR A 184 0.76 -8.36 4.51
C THR A 184 -0.61 -8.61 5.13
N SER A 185 -0.80 -9.79 5.73
CA SER A 185 -2.11 -10.17 6.30
C SER A 185 -2.04 -10.63 7.74
N LYS A 186 -0.88 -11.10 8.20
CA LYS A 186 -0.77 -11.89 9.43
C LYS A 186 -1.32 -11.21 10.69
N ILE A 187 -1.01 -9.93 10.88
CA ILE A 187 -1.46 -9.18 12.06
C ILE A 187 -2.98 -8.96 12.02
N LEU A 188 -3.52 -8.54 10.87
CA LEU A 188 -4.96 -8.31 10.73
C LEU A 188 -5.76 -9.61 10.84
N ASP A 189 -5.30 -10.68 10.19
CA ASP A 189 -5.92 -12.00 10.26
C ASP A 189 -5.98 -12.49 11.71
N TYR A 190 -4.89 -12.32 12.47
CA TYR A 190 -4.86 -12.65 13.90
C TYR A 190 -5.86 -11.84 14.74
N TYR A 191 -5.94 -10.52 14.54
CA TYR A 191 -6.93 -9.69 15.23
C TYR A 191 -8.35 -10.10 14.87
N TYR A 192 -8.62 -10.36 13.60
CA TYR A 192 -9.92 -10.82 13.13
C TYR A 192 -10.31 -12.16 13.77
N GLU A 193 -9.38 -13.12 13.85
CA GLU A 193 -9.62 -14.41 14.52
C GLU A 193 -9.96 -14.20 15.99
N ARG A 194 -9.22 -13.34 16.71
CA ARG A 194 -9.54 -13.04 18.11
C ARG A 194 -10.90 -12.37 18.28
N LEU A 195 -11.24 -11.41 17.43
CA LEU A 195 -12.52 -10.68 17.44
C LEU A 195 -13.72 -11.58 17.11
N SER A 196 -13.56 -12.47 16.13
CA SER A 196 -14.60 -13.42 15.72
C SER A 196 -14.81 -14.54 16.75
N MET A 197 -13.77 -14.91 17.50
CA MET A 197 -13.84 -15.89 18.59
C MET A 197 -14.24 -15.29 19.95
N SER A 198 -14.08 -13.97 20.17
CA SER A 198 -14.37 -13.32 21.45
C SER A 198 -15.88 -13.17 21.69
N SER A 199 -16.58 -14.28 21.91
CA SER A 199 -17.98 -14.35 22.33
C SER A 199 -18.06 -14.46 23.87
N LEU A 200 -17.39 -13.55 24.59
CA LEU A 200 -17.28 -13.66 26.06
C LEU A 200 -18.60 -13.41 26.82
N VAL A 201 -19.73 -13.14 26.14
CA VAL A 201 -20.96 -12.68 26.81
C VAL A 201 -22.23 -13.49 26.45
N THR A 202 -22.31 -14.19 25.32
CA THR A 202 -23.60 -14.69 24.81
C THR A 202 -23.75 -16.22 24.71
N GLY A 203 -22.71 -17.01 25.03
CA GLY A 203 -22.78 -18.47 24.92
C GLY A 203 -22.86 -19.02 23.49
N GLU A 204 -22.75 -18.15 22.48
CA GLU A 204 -22.62 -18.56 21.08
C GLU A 204 -21.15 -18.82 20.70
N PRO A 205 -20.87 -19.80 19.82
CA PRO A 205 -19.50 -20.16 19.44
C PRO A 205 -18.77 -19.09 18.61
N TYR A 206 -19.48 -18.10 18.05
CA TYR A 206 -18.91 -17.06 17.18
C TYR A 206 -19.54 -15.69 17.44
N ASN A 207 -18.74 -14.63 17.30
CA ASN A 207 -19.20 -13.26 17.39
C ASN A 207 -19.90 -12.85 16.08
N LYS A 208 -21.25 -12.78 16.12
CA LYS A 208 -22.10 -12.40 14.99
C LYS A 208 -21.81 -11.01 14.39
N LYS A 209 -20.99 -10.18 15.02
CA LYS A 209 -20.56 -8.88 14.49
C LYS A 209 -19.47 -9.00 13.40
N PHE A 210 -18.71 -10.09 13.40
CA PHE A 210 -17.58 -10.34 12.50
C PHE A 210 -17.86 -11.56 11.61
N LEU A 211 -18.88 -11.45 10.74
CA LEU A 211 -19.33 -12.58 9.90
C LEU A 211 -18.48 -12.83 8.67
N MET A 212 -17.67 -11.86 8.25
CA MET A 212 -16.91 -11.94 7.00
C MET A 212 -15.43 -11.67 7.25
N LYS A 213 -14.59 -12.53 6.66
CA LYS A 213 -13.13 -12.38 6.70
C LYS A 213 -12.70 -11.04 6.06
N PRO A 214 -11.53 -10.50 6.43
CA PRO A 214 -10.99 -9.30 5.80
C PRO A 214 -10.90 -9.41 4.28
N ILE A 215 -11.34 -8.37 3.57
CA ILE A 215 -11.15 -8.26 2.12
C ILE A 215 -9.76 -7.69 1.87
N HIS A 216 -8.90 -8.50 1.24
CA HIS A 216 -7.56 -8.08 0.80
C HIS A 216 -7.64 -7.43 -0.58
N ILE A 217 -8.05 -6.16 -0.63
CA ILE A 217 -8.34 -5.46 -1.88
C ILE A 217 -7.09 -5.25 -2.75
N HIS A 218 -5.92 -5.24 -2.13
CA HIS A 218 -4.61 -5.14 -2.79
C HIS A 218 -3.92 -6.48 -3.00
N GLY A 219 -4.65 -7.59 -2.88
CA GLY A 219 -4.04 -8.91 -2.90
C GLY A 219 -3.44 -9.31 -1.57
N LYS A 220 -2.91 -10.53 -1.51
CA LYS A 220 -2.27 -11.13 -0.34
C LYS A 220 -0.98 -11.82 -0.79
N LEU A 221 0.10 -11.62 -0.04
CA LEU A 221 1.38 -12.30 -0.29
C LEU A 221 1.19 -13.83 -0.30
N ASN A 222 1.95 -14.54 -1.15
CA ASN A 222 1.87 -15.99 -1.33
C ASN A 222 0.45 -16.51 -1.69
N ASN A 223 -0.37 -15.71 -2.39
CA ASN A 223 -1.70 -16.12 -2.82
C ASN A 223 -1.89 -15.94 -4.33
N GLU A 224 -1.74 -17.03 -5.09
CA GLU A 224 -1.92 -17.02 -6.55
C GLU A 224 -3.33 -16.62 -7.00
N LYS A 225 -4.35 -16.86 -6.18
CA LYS A 225 -5.75 -16.49 -6.49
C LYS A 225 -6.07 -15.03 -6.18
N ASN A 226 -5.23 -14.37 -5.39
CA ASN A 226 -5.36 -12.97 -5.05
C ASN A 226 -3.98 -12.33 -4.98
N PRO A 227 -3.26 -12.26 -6.11
CA PRO A 227 -1.90 -11.74 -6.17
C PRO A 227 -1.89 -10.25 -5.84
N ILE A 228 -0.73 -9.72 -5.45
CA ILE A 228 -0.63 -8.31 -5.05
C ILE A 228 -0.98 -7.37 -6.21
N ILE A 229 -1.64 -6.26 -5.86
CA ILE A 229 -1.98 -5.16 -6.76
C ILE A 229 -1.12 -3.96 -6.37
N PHE A 230 -0.07 -3.74 -7.16
CA PHE A 230 0.89 -2.65 -6.99
C PHE A 230 0.91 -1.80 -8.26
N GLY A 231 0.55 -0.52 -8.14
CA GLY A 231 0.32 0.34 -9.29
C GLY A 231 -0.41 1.65 -8.98
N TYR A 232 -0.57 2.50 -9.98
CA TYR A 232 -1.24 3.79 -9.81
C TYR A 232 -2.77 3.66 -9.95
N GLY A 233 -3.53 4.53 -9.28
CA GLY A 233 -4.99 4.39 -9.15
C GLY A 233 -5.78 5.70 -9.13
N ASP A 234 -5.21 6.80 -9.63
CA ASP A 234 -5.98 8.03 -9.90
C ASP A 234 -6.42 8.11 -11.37
N GLU A 235 -7.47 7.37 -11.69
CA GLU A 235 -8.10 7.36 -13.03
C GLU A 235 -8.89 8.64 -13.36
N ASN A 236 -9.01 9.58 -12.41
CA ASN A 236 -9.75 10.83 -12.63
C ASN A 236 -8.81 12.02 -12.90
N SER A 237 -7.53 11.76 -13.12
CA SER A 237 -6.54 12.79 -13.42
C SER A 237 -6.49 13.07 -14.93
N ALA A 238 -6.25 14.34 -15.29
CA ALA A 238 -6.05 14.72 -16.70
C ALA A 238 -4.86 13.94 -17.33
N ASP A 239 -3.81 13.74 -16.54
CA ASP A 239 -2.64 12.95 -16.92
C ASP A 239 -3.02 11.49 -17.24
N TYR A 240 -3.90 10.86 -16.46
CA TYR A 240 -4.42 9.52 -16.80
C TYR A 240 -5.22 9.53 -18.10
N GLN A 241 -6.13 10.50 -18.28
CA GLN A 241 -6.95 10.59 -19.48
C GLN A 241 -6.07 10.67 -20.74
N GLU A 242 -4.98 11.45 -20.67
CA GLU A 242 -4.04 11.55 -21.77
C GLU A 242 -3.35 10.21 -22.11
N LEU A 243 -3.00 9.40 -21.09
CA LEU A 243 -2.44 8.07 -21.31
C LEU A 243 -3.48 7.12 -21.93
N GLU A 244 -4.72 7.16 -21.46
CA GLU A 244 -5.82 6.34 -21.99
C GLU A 244 -6.12 6.68 -23.47
N ASP A 245 -6.13 7.97 -23.80
CA ASP A 245 -6.40 8.46 -25.16
C ASP A 245 -5.28 8.13 -26.16
N SER A 246 -4.08 7.78 -25.68
CA SER A 246 -2.90 7.51 -26.52
C SER A 246 -2.92 6.19 -27.29
N LEU A 247 -3.89 5.30 -27.01
CA LEU A 247 -4.06 3.96 -27.60
C LEU A 247 -2.81 3.05 -27.50
N ASN A 248 -1.89 3.33 -26.57
CA ASN A 248 -0.76 2.46 -26.26
C ASN A 248 -1.00 1.71 -24.94
N ASP A 249 -1.41 0.44 -25.06
CA ASP A 249 -1.74 -0.43 -23.92
C ASP A 249 -0.61 -0.58 -22.90
N ASP A 250 0.66 -0.45 -23.32
CA ASP A 250 1.82 -0.54 -22.43
C ASP A 250 1.77 0.54 -21.34
N LEU A 251 1.11 1.68 -21.60
CA LEU A 251 0.94 2.74 -20.60
C LEU A 251 -0.05 2.34 -19.49
N LEU A 252 -0.96 1.41 -19.75
CA LEU A 252 -2.07 1.06 -18.86
C LEU A 252 -1.80 -0.18 -17.98
N VAL A 253 -0.73 -0.93 -18.25
CA VAL A 253 -0.42 -2.25 -17.66
C VAL A 253 -0.47 -2.25 -16.12
N ASN A 254 0.02 -1.18 -15.49
CA ASN A 254 0.19 -1.09 -14.04
C ASN A 254 -0.83 -0.17 -13.36
N PHE A 255 -2.00 0.04 -13.96
CA PHE A 255 -3.11 0.74 -13.32
C PHE A 255 -4.00 -0.21 -12.52
N LYS A 256 -4.28 0.15 -11.26
CA LYS A 256 -5.04 -0.70 -10.34
C LYS A 256 -6.46 -1.00 -10.82
N THR A 257 -7.09 -0.10 -11.57
CA THR A 257 -8.45 -0.25 -12.10
C THR A 257 -8.64 -1.57 -12.84
N PHE A 258 -7.72 -1.93 -13.75
CA PHE A 258 -7.77 -3.20 -14.46
C PHE A 258 -7.40 -4.39 -13.58
N GLN A 259 -6.47 -4.18 -12.64
CA GLN A 259 -5.97 -5.21 -11.74
C GLN A 259 -7.03 -5.66 -10.74
N TYR A 260 -7.91 -4.76 -10.29
CA TYR A 260 -9.04 -5.08 -9.39
C TYR A 260 -10.04 -6.05 -10.01
N LEU A 261 -10.09 -6.18 -11.34
CA LEU A 261 -10.97 -7.12 -12.06
C LEU A 261 -10.44 -8.56 -12.04
N ARG A 262 -9.24 -8.81 -11.52
CA ARG A 262 -8.66 -10.16 -11.40
C ARG A 262 -9.35 -11.03 -10.37
N THR A 263 -10.03 -10.43 -9.39
CA THR A 263 -10.72 -11.15 -8.31
C THR A 263 -12.08 -10.52 -8.03
N GLU A 264 -12.90 -11.20 -7.24
CA GLU A 264 -14.21 -10.67 -6.82
C GLU A 264 -14.10 -9.63 -5.69
N ASN A 265 -12.90 -9.35 -5.16
CA ASN A 265 -12.74 -8.51 -3.97
C ASN A 265 -13.31 -7.10 -4.17
N TYR A 266 -13.13 -6.50 -5.34
CA TYR A 266 -13.72 -5.20 -5.65
C TYR A 266 -15.25 -5.24 -5.61
N ASN A 267 -15.85 -6.27 -6.22
CA ASN A 267 -17.30 -6.48 -6.17
C ASN A 267 -17.80 -6.77 -4.76
N GLN A 268 -17.03 -7.49 -3.94
CA GLN A 268 -17.36 -7.69 -2.53
C GLN A 268 -17.39 -6.36 -1.75
N VAL A 269 -16.43 -5.46 -1.98
CA VAL A 269 -16.45 -4.11 -1.40
C VAL A 269 -17.70 -3.35 -1.84
N LEU A 270 -18.06 -3.37 -3.13
CA LEU A 270 -19.29 -2.74 -3.61
C LEU A 270 -20.55 -3.37 -2.98
N GLY A 271 -20.55 -4.68 -2.78
CA GLY A 271 -21.61 -5.40 -2.08
C GLY A 271 -21.78 -4.90 -0.66
N LEU A 272 -20.68 -4.72 0.09
CA LEU A 272 -20.71 -4.17 1.45
C LEU A 272 -21.36 -2.79 1.52
N LEU A 273 -21.08 -1.92 0.55
CA LEU A 273 -21.63 -0.56 0.49
C LEU A 273 -23.16 -0.53 0.28
N ASN A 274 -23.75 -1.65 -0.14
CA ASN A 274 -25.18 -1.82 -0.40
C ASN A 274 -25.88 -2.71 0.64
N THR A 275 -25.20 -3.12 1.71
CA THR A 275 -25.81 -3.94 2.78
C THR A 275 -26.81 -3.18 3.65
N THR A 276 -26.61 -1.87 3.81
CA THR A 276 -27.46 -0.97 4.60
C THR A 276 -27.34 0.46 4.10
N ASN A 277 -28.21 1.36 4.56
CA ASN A 277 -28.15 2.80 4.30
C ASN A 277 -27.49 3.62 5.43
N ASP A 278 -26.96 2.97 6.48
CA ASP A 278 -26.23 3.62 7.58
C ASP A 278 -24.83 2.99 7.78
N ILE A 279 -23.90 3.39 6.91
CA ILE A 279 -22.50 2.93 6.94
C ILE A 279 -21.59 4.00 7.54
N THR A 280 -20.75 3.58 8.49
CA THR A 280 -19.61 4.37 8.99
C THR A 280 -18.31 3.75 8.51
N VAL A 281 -17.48 4.54 7.85
CA VAL A 281 -16.14 4.14 7.43
C VAL A 281 -15.12 4.60 8.47
N GLN A 282 -14.28 3.70 8.96
CA GLN A 282 -13.16 4.03 9.86
C GLN A 282 -11.85 3.79 9.13
N ILE A 283 -10.97 4.77 9.09
CA ILE A 283 -9.69 4.70 8.39
C ILE A 283 -8.59 4.54 9.43
N ILE A 284 -7.83 3.43 9.37
CA ILE A 284 -6.73 3.12 10.29
C ILE A 284 -5.47 2.89 9.47
N GLY A 285 -4.46 3.75 9.67
CA GLY A 285 -3.14 3.58 9.06
C GLY A 285 -3.07 3.71 7.54
N HIS A 286 -4.19 3.92 6.84
CA HIS A 286 -4.16 4.21 5.41
C HIS A 286 -3.47 5.56 5.14
N SER A 287 -2.84 5.76 3.97
CA SER A 287 -2.29 7.08 3.58
C SER A 287 -3.37 7.99 2.97
N CYS A 288 -4.36 7.39 2.29
CA CYS A 288 -5.32 8.07 1.42
C CYS A 288 -4.60 8.83 0.29
N GLY A 289 -3.52 8.24 -0.23
CA GLY A 289 -2.79 8.75 -1.37
C GLY A 289 -3.54 8.57 -2.69
N LEU A 290 -3.01 9.20 -3.74
CA LEU A 290 -3.61 9.19 -5.08
C LEU A 290 -3.61 7.79 -5.71
N CYS A 291 -2.65 6.93 -5.36
CA CYS A 291 -2.55 5.55 -5.85
C CYS A 291 -3.77 4.68 -5.55
N ASP A 292 -4.64 5.08 -4.61
CA ASP A 292 -5.87 4.35 -4.24
C ASP A 292 -7.14 5.20 -4.45
N LYS A 293 -7.00 6.37 -5.09
CA LYS A 293 -8.04 7.40 -5.12
C LYS A 293 -9.33 6.89 -5.76
N ALA A 294 -9.28 6.16 -6.89
CA ALA A 294 -10.48 5.67 -7.56
C ALA A 294 -11.39 4.83 -6.61
N LEU A 295 -10.81 3.85 -5.93
CA LEU A 295 -11.52 2.99 -4.98
C LEU A 295 -12.00 3.76 -3.75
N LEU A 296 -11.13 4.57 -3.13
CA LEU A 296 -11.51 5.34 -1.95
C LEU A 296 -12.61 6.36 -2.26
N ARG A 297 -12.56 6.98 -3.45
CA ARG A 297 -13.59 7.89 -3.95
C ARG A 297 -14.93 7.17 -4.05
N LYS A 298 -14.93 5.95 -4.60
CA LYS A 298 -16.14 5.10 -4.69
C LYS A 298 -16.72 4.78 -3.31
N ILE A 299 -15.87 4.46 -2.32
CA ILE A 299 -16.28 4.17 -0.94
C ILE A 299 -16.80 5.44 -0.25
N PHE A 300 -16.00 6.51 -0.20
CA PHE A 300 -16.27 7.71 0.58
C PHE A 300 -17.49 8.49 0.08
N GLN A 301 -17.69 8.53 -1.23
CA GLN A 301 -18.80 9.26 -1.83
C GLN A 301 -20.07 8.41 -1.98
N HIS A 302 -20.05 7.12 -1.64
CA HIS A 302 -21.23 6.25 -1.69
C HIS A 302 -22.38 6.81 -0.84
N GLU A 303 -23.62 6.78 -1.36
CA GLU A 303 -24.79 7.39 -0.72
C GLU A 303 -25.09 6.80 0.67
N ASN A 304 -24.81 5.52 0.86
CA ASN A 304 -25.00 4.81 2.13
C ASN A 304 -23.91 5.08 3.17
N VAL A 305 -22.77 5.65 2.77
CA VAL A 305 -21.72 6.07 3.70
C VAL A 305 -22.09 7.42 4.29
N LYS A 306 -22.42 7.42 5.58
CA LYS A 306 -22.89 8.60 6.32
C LYS A 306 -21.80 9.28 7.12
N ARG A 307 -20.79 8.53 7.57
CA ARG A 307 -19.73 9.00 8.44
C ARG A 307 -18.39 8.41 8.04
N ILE A 308 -17.33 9.22 8.10
CA ILE A 308 -15.95 8.82 7.87
C ILE A 308 -15.11 9.28 9.06
N GLN A 309 -14.56 8.32 9.79
CA GLN A 309 -13.67 8.53 10.92
C GLN A 309 -12.22 8.33 10.49
N ALA A 310 -11.44 9.39 10.45
CA ALA A 310 -10.02 9.32 10.17
C ALA A 310 -9.23 9.20 11.48
N VAL A 311 -8.75 7.99 11.80
CA VAL A 311 -7.94 7.77 13.00
C VAL A 311 -6.53 8.31 12.76
N TYR A 312 -6.00 9.04 13.74
CA TYR A 312 -4.69 9.69 13.69
C TYR A 312 -3.88 9.39 14.94
N HIS A 313 -2.56 9.53 14.84
CA HIS A 313 -1.63 9.32 15.94
C HIS A 313 -0.89 10.62 16.25
N GLY A 314 -0.65 10.89 17.54
CA GLY A 314 0.05 12.08 17.98
C GLY A 314 -0.84 13.33 17.98
N ASP A 315 -0.39 14.41 17.35
CA ASP A 315 -1.05 15.71 17.44
C ASP A 315 -2.03 16.01 16.27
N ASP A 316 -2.76 17.12 16.42
CA ASP A 316 -3.73 17.61 15.46
C ASP A 316 -3.15 17.83 14.05
N SER A 317 -1.84 18.11 13.92
CA SER A 317 -1.21 18.32 12.62
C SER A 317 -1.25 17.05 11.76
N ASN A 318 -1.13 15.88 12.38
CA ASN A 318 -1.26 14.60 11.69
C ASN A 318 -2.70 14.34 11.23
N TYR A 319 -3.70 14.74 12.04
CA TYR A 319 -5.09 14.72 11.62
C TYR A 319 -5.33 15.62 10.41
N PHE A 320 -4.85 16.86 10.43
CA PHE A 320 -5.04 17.77 9.29
C PHE A 320 -4.28 17.32 8.04
N SER A 321 -3.05 16.82 8.19
CA SER A 321 -2.31 16.21 7.08
C SER A 321 -3.10 15.08 6.42
N LYS A 322 -3.73 14.23 7.25
CA LYS A 322 -4.61 13.16 6.80
C LYS A 322 -5.86 13.69 6.10
N LEU A 323 -6.48 14.75 6.62
CA LEU A 323 -7.62 15.41 6.00
C LEU A 323 -7.28 16.00 4.63
N TYR A 324 -6.09 16.58 4.44
CA TYR A 324 -5.66 17.09 3.12
C TYR A 324 -5.54 15.98 2.07
N SER A 325 -5.14 14.78 2.48
CA SER A 325 -5.15 13.62 1.59
C SER A 325 -6.57 13.15 1.29
N ILE A 326 -7.44 13.10 2.31
CA ILE A 326 -8.85 12.74 2.12
C ILE A 326 -9.58 13.76 1.23
N SER A 327 -9.29 15.06 1.36
CA SER A 327 -9.97 16.08 0.55
C SER A 327 -9.69 15.93 -0.94
N ARG A 328 -8.53 15.40 -1.33
CA ARG A 328 -8.19 15.11 -2.74
C ARG A 328 -8.96 13.92 -3.33
N ILE A 329 -9.63 13.14 -2.48
CA ILE A 329 -10.43 11.98 -2.89
C ILE A 329 -11.87 12.39 -3.21
N PHE A 330 -12.38 13.44 -2.57
CA PHE A 330 -13.72 13.96 -2.81
C PHE A 330 -13.77 14.87 -4.03
N ASP A 331 -14.87 14.80 -4.78
CA ASP A 331 -15.13 15.74 -5.87
C ASP A 331 -15.80 17.02 -5.36
N ASP A 332 -16.53 16.91 -4.23
CA ASP A 332 -17.23 18.01 -3.58
C ASP A 332 -16.81 18.16 -2.11
N ASN A 333 -16.28 19.34 -1.80
CA ASN A 333 -15.88 19.71 -0.44
C ASN A 333 -17.06 19.82 0.55
N THR A 334 -18.28 20.04 0.06
CA THR A 334 -19.49 20.08 0.91
C THR A 334 -19.82 18.68 1.38
N LEU A 335 -19.94 17.72 0.46
CA LEU A 335 -20.11 16.30 0.79
C LEU A 335 -19.01 15.78 1.73
N MET A 336 -17.77 16.20 1.51
CA MET A 336 -16.66 15.86 2.42
C MET A 336 -16.94 16.33 3.85
N ARG A 337 -17.27 17.60 4.05
CA ARG A 337 -17.55 18.18 5.37
C ARG A 337 -18.76 17.54 6.05
N GLU A 338 -19.76 17.13 5.29
CA GLU A 338 -20.94 16.44 5.81
C GLU A 338 -20.61 15.03 6.34
N LYS A 339 -19.69 14.32 5.68
CA LYS A 339 -19.36 12.93 6.02
C LYS A 339 -18.22 12.79 7.03
N ILE A 340 -17.22 13.67 7.02
CA ILE A 340 -16.06 13.54 7.90
C ILE A 340 -16.44 13.84 9.36
N ILE A 341 -16.06 12.94 10.26
CA ILE A 341 -16.20 13.15 11.70
C ILE A 341 -15.17 14.19 12.15
N PRO A 342 -15.58 15.29 12.82
CA PRO A 342 -14.67 16.32 13.30
C PRO A 342 -13.64 15.80 14.30
N LEU A 343 -12.51 16.49 14.41
CA LEU A 343 -11.42 16.20 15.34
C LEU A 343 -11.92 16.01 16.79
N VAL A 344 -12.78 16.91 17.28
CA VAL A 344 -13.32 16.88 18.65
C VAL A 344 -14.12 15.61 18.97
N SER A 345 -14.56 14.88 17.95
CA SER A 345 -15.32 13.64 18.06
C SER A 345 -14.52 12.42 17.59
N THR A 346 -13.24 12.60 17.25
CA THR A 346 -12.35 11.57 16.75
C THR A 346 -11.37 11.18 17.85
N ALA A 347 -11.27 9.88 18.16
CA ALA A 347 -10.28 9.38 19.08
C ALA A 347 -8.88 9.51 18.46
N GLY A 348 -8.00 10.31 19.08
CA GLY A 348 -6.56 10.26 18.85
C GLY A 348 -5.95 9.03 19.52
N ILE A 349 -4.93 8.44 18.87
CA ILE A 349 -4.12 7.35 19.44
C ILE A 349 -2.82 7.90 20.00
#